data_AF-A0A5X7K8K4-F1
#
_entry.id   AF-A0A5X7K8K4-F1
#
_cell.length_a   1.000
_cell.length_b   1.000
_cell.length_c   1.000
_cell.angle_alpha   90.00
_cell.angle_beta   90.00
_cell.angle_gamma   90.00
#
_symmetry.space_group_name_H-M   'P 1'
#
loop_
_entity.id
_entity.type
_entity.pdbx_description
1 polymer ?
#
loop_
_entity_poly.entity_id
_entity_poly.type
_entity_poly.pdbx_seq_one_letter_code
_entity_poly.pdbx_strand_id
1 'polypeptide(L)'
;MNAFPTRHEIASIINRLKTGAVDRTYAAQWAFSIIDADDIRVTDQVAWKVIQSLGAVDLPSSDRDYLYGIDDLNDWLRLLES
;
A
#
# COMPACT_ATOMS: atom_id res chain seq x y z
N MET A 1 -20.63 3.22 -5.76
CA MET A 1 -19.71 3.62 -4.68
C MET A 1 -18.69 2.52 -4.57
N ASN A 2 -17.46 2.79 -5.01
CA ASN A 2 -16.34 1.95 -4.63
C ASN A 2 -16.15 2.09 -3.12
N ALA A 3 -15.98 0.97 -2.44
CA ALA A 3 -15.70 0.98 -1.01
C ALA A 3 -14.21 1.17 -0.78
N PHE A 4 -13.86 1.94 0.25
CA PHE A 4 -12.48 1.99 0.73
C PHE A 4 -12.06 0.57 1.18
N PRO A 5 -10.90 0.05 0.74
CA PRO A 5 -10.50 -1.31 1.07
C PRO A 5 -10.30 -1.47 2.57
N THR A 6 -10.66 -2.64 3.07
CA THR A 6 -10.45 -3.04 4.45
C THR A 6 -8.96 -3.18 4.75
N ARG A 7 -8.60 -3.04 6.03
CA ARG A 7 -7.21 -3.29 6.48
C ARG A 7 -6.68 -4.67 6.08
N HIS A 8 -7.54 -5.68 6.10
CA HIS A 8 -7.20 -7.03 5.65
C HIS A 8 -6.87 -7.10 4.15
N GLU A 9 -7.63 -6.40 3.30
CA GLU A 9 -7.33 -6.33 1.86
C GLU A 9 -6.01 -5.62 1.59
N ILE A 10 -5.73 -4.52 2.29
CA ILE A 10 -4.44 -3.80 2.20
C ILE A 10 -3.29 -4.71 2.66
N ALA A 11 -3.44 -5.38 3.81
CA ALA A 11 -2.44 -6.31 4.33
C ALA A 11 -2.19 -7.50 3.38
N SER A 12 -3.22 -7.98 2.69
CA SER A 12 -3.09 -9.03 1.68
C SER A 12 -2.21 -8.58 0.49
N ILE A 13 -2.40 -7.35 0.00
CA ILE A 13 -1.54 -6.77 -1.04
C ILE A 13 -0.09 -6.65 -0.57
N ILE A 14 0.14 -6.15 0.66
CA ILE A 14 1.49 -6.04 1.23
C ILE A 14 2.16 -7.41 1.35
N ASN A 15 1.45 -8.44 1.82
CA ASN A 15 1.99 -9.79 1.94
C ASN A 15 2.31 -10.41 0.58
N ARG A 16 1.45 -10.21 -0.44
CA ARG A 16 1.72 -10.66 -1.81
C ARG A 16 2.93 -9.96 -2.42
N LEU A 17 3.12 -8.68 -2.12
CA LEU A 17 4.30 -7.93 -2.54
C LEU A 17 5.57 -8.49 -1.87
N LYS A 18 5.53 -8.75 -0.56
CA LYS A 18 6.65 -9.34 0.19
C LYS A 18 7.07 -10.71 -0.32
N THR A 19 6.13 -11.55 -0.73
CA THR A 19 6.42 -12.89 -1.26
C THR A 19 6.77 -12.89 -2.75
N GLY A 20 6.72 -11.73 -3.42
CA GLY A 20 6.93 -11.62 -4.86
C GLY A 20 5.78 -12.16 -5.71
N ALA A 21 4.62 -12.44 -5.12
CA ALA A 21 3.42 -12.87 -5.84
C ALA A 21 2.78 -11.73 -6.66
N VAL A 22 3.09 -10.48 -6.33
CA VAL A 22 2.89 -9.29 -7.16
C VAL A 22 4.15 -8.44 -7.14
N ASP A 23 4.38 -7.68 -8.20
CA ASP A 23 5.49 -6.73 -8.25
C ASP A 23 5.09 -5.36 -7.65
N ARG A 24 6.10 -4.50 -7.50
CA ARG A 24 5.93 -3.15 -6.92
C ARG A 24 5.04 -2.27 -7.80
N THR A 25 5.17 -2.38 -9.12
CA THR A 25 4.37 -1.61 -10.08
C THR A 25 2.89 -1.94 -9.92
N TYR A 26 2.53 -3.22 -9.81
CA TYR A 26 1.16 -3.66 -9.56
C TYR A 26 0.62 -3.11 -8.23
N ALA A 27 1.40 -3.21 -7.16
CA ALA A 27 1.00 -2.71 -5.84
C ALA A 27 0.80 -1.18 -5.85
N ALA A 28 1.69 -0.43 -6.51
CA ALA A 28 1.60 1.01 -6.68
C ALA A 28 0.37 1.42 -7.50
N GLN A 29 0.15 0.77 -8.64
CA GLN A 29 -1.02 1.02 -9.49
C GLN A 29 -2.34 0.71 -8.78
N TRP A 30 -2.39 -0.40 -8.04
CA TRP A 30 -3.55 -0.75 -7.22
C TRP A 30 -3.85 0.35 -6.20
N ALA A 31 -2.85 0.81 -5.45
CA ALA A 31 -3.01 1.89 -4.49
C ALA A 31 -3.40 3.21 -5.17
N PHE A 32 -2.79 3.57 -6.29
CA PHE A 32 -3.14 4.76 -7.06
C PHE A 32 -4.59 4.74 -7.55
N SER A 33 -5.12 3.59 -7.98
CA SER A 33 -6.53 3.50 -8.40
C SER A 33 -7.54 3.79 -7.28
N ILE A 34 -7.13 3.61 -6.02
CA ILE A 34 -7.93 3.97 -4.84
C ILE A 34 -7.73 5.46 -4.51
N ILE A 35 -6.51 5.97 -4.66
CA ILE A 35 -6.18 7.38 -4.38
C ILE A 35 -6.88 8.31 -5.37
N ASP A 36 -6.93 7.94 -6.64
CA ASP A 36 -7.53 8.70 -7.74
C ASP A 36 -9.06 8.60 -7.79
N ALA A 37 -9.67 7.75 -6.95
CA ALA A 37 -11.11 7.55 -6.93
C ALA A 37 -11.82 8.63 -6.11
N ASP A 38 -12.45 9.57 -6.81
CA ASP A 38 -13.21 10.69 -6.22
C ASP A 38 -14.45 10.27 -5.40
N ASP A 39 -14.93 9.02 -5.54
CA ASP A 39 -16.15 8.52 -4.89
C ASP A 39 -15.90 7.71 -3.61
N ILE A 40 -14.63 7.52 -3.23
CA ILE A 40 -14.27 6.72 -2.05
C ILE A 40 -14.23 7.61 -0.79
N ARG A 41 -15.11 7.32 0.16
CA ARG A 41 -15.08 7.96 1.47
C ARG A 41 -14.06 7.30 2.39
N VAL A 42 -13.00 8.02 2.73
CA VAL A 42 -11.96 7.57 3.67
C VAL A 42 -12.40 7.82 5.12
N THR A 43 -12.59 6.74 5.90
CA THR A 43 -12.89 6.82 7.34
C THR A 43 -11.72 6.36 8.21
N ASP A 44 -10.88 5.46 7.70
CA ASP A 44 -9.72 4.91 8.40
C ASP A 44 -8.43 5.62 7.97
N GLN A 45 -7.96 6.54 8.80
CA GLN A 45 -6.78 7.36 8.49
C GLN A 45 -5.46 6.58 8.56
N VAL A 46 -5.41 5.48 9.32
CA VAL A 46 -4.21 4.63 9.38
C VAL A 46 -4.08 3.86 8.07
N ALA A 47 -5.17 3.20 7.66
CA ALA A 47 -5.25 2.50 6.39
C ALA A 47 -4.97 3.43 5.20
N TRP A 48 -5.48 4.67 5.25
CA TRP A 48 -5.23 5.66 4.21
C TRP A 48 -3.75 5.99 4.03
N LYS A 49 -3.04 6.26 5.13
CA LYS A 49 -1.59 6.53 5.07
C LYS A 49 -0.82 5.37 4.45
N VAL A 50 -1.18 4.13 4.79
CA VAL A 50 -0.54 2.94 4.22
C VAL A 50 -0.79 2.86 2.71
N ILE A 51 -2.02 3.15 2.23
CA ILE A 51 -2.32 3.19 0.80
C ILE A 51 -1.50 4.28 0.09
N GLN A 52 -1.40 5.48 0.67
CA GLN A 52 -0.59 6.56 0.10
C GLN A 52 0.88 6.14 -0.05
N SER A 53 1.45 5.47 0.95
CA SER A 53 2.81 4.93 0.88
C SER A 53 2.94 3.80 -0.16
N LEU A 54 1.94 2.91 -0.26
CA LEU A 54 1.90 1.86 -1.28
C LEU A 54 1.87 2.43 -2.69
N GLY A 55 1.19 3.56 -2.91
CA GLY A 55 1.18 4.28 -4.19
C GLY A 55 2.57 4.67 -4.68
N ALA A 56 3.54 4.79 -3.77
CA ALA A 56 4.93 5.15 -4.09
C ALA A 56 5.91 3.97 -3.92
N VAL A 57 5.42 2.73 -3.80
CA VAL A 57 6.26 1.55 -3.49
C VAL A 57 7.17 1.12 -4.65
N ASP A 58 6.88 1.58 -5.86
CA ASP A 58 7.67 1.36 -7.09
C ASP A 58 8.72 2.46 -7.33
N LEU A 59 8.72 3.55 -6.54
CA LEU A 59 9.67 4.62 -6.72
C LEU A 59 11.10 4.17 -6.36
N PRO A 60 12.09 4.44 -7.23
CA PRO A 60 13.48 4.16 -6.93
C PRO A 60 13.98 5.07 -5.80
N SER A 61 15.02 4.63 -5.11
CA SER A 61 15.74 5.48 -4.14
C SER A 61 17.13 5.85 -4.66
N SER A 62 17.82 6.75 -3.96
CA SER A 62 19.17 7.18 -4.32
C SER A 62 20.27 6.29 -3.74
N ASP A 63 20.00 5.63 -2.61
CA ASP A 63 20.96 4.85 -1.81
C ASP A 63 20.59 3.37 -1.69
N ARG A 64 19.45 2.97 -2.28
CA ARG A 64 18.91 1.61 -2.31
C ARG A 64 17.99 1.43 -3.52
N ASP A 65 17.60 0.19 -3.81
CA ASP A 65 16.80 -0.14 -5.00
C ASP A 65 15.46 0.61 -5.05
N TYR A 66 14.77 0.74 -3.91
CA TYR A 66 13.44 1.35 -3.82
C TYR A 66 13.30 2.23 -2.58
N LEU A 67 12.42 3.24 -2.68
CA LEU A 67 12.12 4.16 -1.58
C LEU A 67 11.67 3.41 -0.31
N TYR A 68 10.92 2.32 -0.47
CA TYR A 68 10.41 1.51 0.62
C TYR A 68 10.93 0.06 0.54
N GLY A 69 11.49 -0.42 1.65
CA GLY A 69 12.04 -1.76 1.80
C GLY A 69 11.13 -2.72 2.57
N ILE A 70 11.62 -3.93 2.85
CA ILE A 70 10.88 -4.96 3.61
C ILE A 70 10.51 -4.49 5.02
N ASP A 71 11.36 -3.68 5.66
CA ASP A 71 11.09 -3.16 7.01
C ASP A 71 9.89 -2.21 7.01
N ASP A 72 9.78 -1.32 6.01
CA ASP A 72 8.62 -0.45 5.83
C ASP A 72 7.34 -1.27 5.63
N LEU A 73 7.40 -2.34 4.81
CA LEU A 73 6.26 -3.24 4.61
C LEU A 73 5.82 -3.93 5.91
N ASN A 74 6.78 -4.31 6.76
CA ASN A 74 6.49 -4.90 8.07
C ASN A 74 5.87 -3.87 9.04
N ASP A 75 6.35 -2.64 9.03
CA ASP A 75 5.78 -1.55 9.82
C ASP A 75 4.33 -1.27 9.43
N TRP A 76 4.04 -1.25 8.14
CA TRP A 76 2.67 -1.03 7.65
C TRP A 76 1.73 -2.16 8.04
N LEU A 77 2.18 -3.42 7.99
CA LEU A 77 1.39 -4.55 8.49
C LEU A 77 1.06 -4.39 9.98
N ARG A 78 2.04 -4.00 10.80
CA ARG A 78 1.81 -3.74 12.24
C ARG A 78 0.82 -2.61 12.49
N LEU A 79 0.87 -1.54 11.70
CA LEU A 79 -0.10 -0.44 11.78
C LEU A 79 -1.52 -0.87 11.42
N LEU A 80 -1.68 -1.80 10.48
CA LEU A 80 -2.98 -2.30 10.09
C LEU A 80 -3.61 -3.22 11.15
N GLU A 81 -2.78 -3.88 11.96
CA GLU A 81 -3.20 -4.78 13.04
C GLU A 81 -3.52 -4.07 14.37
N SER A 82 -3.12 -2.80 14.53
CA SER A 82 -3.34 -2.00 15.76
C SER A 82 -4.72 -1.35 15.85
#